data_AF-A0A1S7FWI5-F1
#
_entry.id   AF-A0A1S7FWI5-F1
#
_cell.length_a   1.000
_cell.length_b   1.000
_cell.length_c   1.000
_cell.angle_alpha   90.00
_cell.angle_beta   90.00
_cell.angle_gamma   90.00
#
_symmetry.space_group_name_H-M   'P 1'
#
loop_
_entity.id
_entity.type
_entity.pdbx_description
1 polymer ?
#
loop_
_entity_poly.entity_id
_entity_poly.type
_entity_poly.pdbx_seq_one_letter_code
_entity_poly.pdbx_strand_id
1 'polypeptide(L)'
;MAMKEQIEAEVNEYLADNGMATSYHRLMYAGPSMRTRHSLVLDFTEVGLITFSFSIVGKSETQMFFLPKEKIRAIRLDKKRFVHKLSMEAENEEGDVERAEYFVSKRVFGRPWHTETLQLLFEKRIFS
;
A
#
# COMPACT_ATOMS: atom_id res chain seq x y z
N MET A 1 7.58 -10.30 17.24
CA MET A 1 7.60 -9.23 16.22
C MET A 1 6.18 -8.95 15.79
N ALA A 2 5.77 -7.69 15.81
CA ALA A 2 4.51 -7.27 15.23
C ALA A 2 4.61 -7.33 13.69
N MET A 3 3.51 -7.65 12.98
CA MET A 3 3.46 -7.69 11.50
C MET A 3 4.03 -6.41 10.85
N LYS A 4 3.84 -5.26 11.49
CA LYS A 4 4.44 -3.98 11.09
C LYS A 4 5.97 -4.06 11.01
N GLU A 5 6.62 -4.53 12.06
CA GLU A 5 8.08 -4.63 12.15
C GLU A 5 8.64 -5.60 11.10
N GLN A 6 7.90 -6.69 10.81
CA GLN A 6 8.29 -7.64 9.78
C GLN A 6 8.25 -7.00 8.38
N ILE A 7 7.19 -6.26 8.07
CA ILE A 7 7.05 -5.54 6.80
C ILE A 7 8.14 -4.48 6.67
N GLU A 8 8.36 -3.67 7.71
CA GLU A 8 9.39 -2.63 7.70
C GLU A 8 10.79 -3.23 7.49
N ALA A 9 11.09 -4.37 8.11
CA ALA A 9 12.35 -5.08 7.91
C ALA A 9 12.50 -5.57 6.45
N GLU A 10 11.48 -6.23 5.91
CA GLU A 10 11.48 -6.77 4.54
C GLU A 10 11.60 -5.64 3.49
N VAL A 11 10.92 -4.51 3.72
CA VAL A 11 11.07 -3.31 2.88
C VAL A 11 12.49 -2.76 2.95
N ASN A 12 13.06 -2.61 4.15
CA ASN A 12 14.40 -2.06 4.29
C ASN A 12 15.46 -2.96 3.65
N GLU A 13 15.31 -4.28 3.76
CA GLU A 13 16.16 -5.26 3.08
C GLU A 13 16.05 -5.12 1.55
N TYR A 14 14.83 -5.11 1.01
CA TYR A 14 14.61 -4.91 -0.43
C TYR A 14 15.20 -3.59 -0.94
N LEU A 15 14.99 -2.49 -0.22
CA LEU A 15 15.53 -1.19 -0.60
C LEU A 15 17.06 -1.21 -0.59
N ALA A 16 17.67 -1.76 0.46
CA ALA A 16 19.13 -1.86 0.57
C ALA A 16 19.74 -2.68 -0.57
N ASP A 17 19.14 -3.82 -0.91
CA ASP A 17 19.57 -4.69 -2.01
C ASP A 17 19.53 -3.99 -3.38
N ASN A 18 18.66 -2.99 -3.52
CA ASN A 18 18.50 -2.21 -4.75
C ASN A 18 19.17 -0.82 -4.66
N GLY A 19 20.02 -0.57 -3.66
CA GLY A 19 20.74 0.70 -3.50
C GLY A 19 19.85 1.90 -3.15
N MET A 20 18.67 1.63 -2.57
CA MET A 20 17.70 2.62 -2.11
C MET A 20 17.65 2.65 -0.58
N ALA A 21 17.08 3.71 -0.02
CA ALA A 21 16.81 3.83 1.40
C ALA A 21 15.55 4.66 1.63
N THR A 22 14.92 4.52 2.80
CA THR A 22 13.79 5.34 3.22
C THR A 22 13.97 5.76 4.67
N SER A 23 13.58 7.00 4.98
CA SER A 23 13.54 7.53 6.34
C SER A 23 12.19 7.32 7.03
N TYR A 24 11.16 6.91 6.27
CA TYR A 24 9.83 6.61 6.81
C TYR A 24 9.18 5.39 6.16
N HIS A 25 8.27 4.78 6.91
CA HIS A 25 7.31 3.78 6.44
C HIS A 25 5.90 4.25 6.79
N ARG A 26 5.08 4.48 5.76
CA ARG A 26 3.69 4.92 5.93
C ARG A 26 2.78 3.79 5.49
N LEU A 27 2.39 2.97 6.45
CA LEU A 27 1.62 1.76 6.17
C LEU A 27 0.13 2.04 6.02
N MET A 28 -0.49 1.42 5.02
CA MET A 28 -1.94 1.28 4.91
C MET A 28 -2.30 -0.18 4.74
N TYR A 29 -3.11 -0.70 5.66
CA TYR A 29 -3.66 -2.04 5.54
C TYR A 29 -4.91 -1.99 4.66
N ALA A 30 -4.88 -2.63 3.49
CA ALA A 30 -6.01 -2.79 2.59
C ALA A 30 -6.60 -4.20 2.70
N GLY A 31 -7.91 -4.26 2.98
CA GLY A 31 -8.65 -5.51 3.13
C GLY A 31 -9.08 -6.08 1.78
N PRO A 32 -9.57 -7.33 1.74
CA PRO A 32 -10.02 -7.96 0.52
C PRO A 32 -11.04 -7.08 -0.19
N SER A 33 -10.83 -6.85 -1.49
CA SER A 33 -11.96 -6.49 -2.34
C SER A 33 -12.97 -7.63 -2.22
N MET A 34 -14.28 -7.36 -2.26
CA MET A 34 -15.30 -8.42 -2.19
C MET A 34 -15.12 -9.51 -3.29
N ARG A 35 -14.27 -9.27 -4.30
CA ARG A 35 -13.89 -10.22 -5.35
C ARG A 35 -12.65 -11.06 -5.07
N THR A 36 -11.73 -10.63 -4.21
CA THR A 36 -10.41 -11.27 -4.02
C THR A 36 -10.14 -11.51 -2.55
N ARG A 37 -9.97 -12.78 -2.14
CA ARG A 37 -9.61 -13.18 -0.76
C ARG A 37 -8.12 -12.91 -0.44
N HIS A 38 -7.59 -11.82 -0.96
CA HIS A 38 -6.22 -11.37 -0.70
C HIS A 38 -6.29 -10.13 0.19
N SER A 39 -5.48 -10.10 1.25
CA SER A 39 -5.26 -8.85 1.98
C SER A 39 -4.02 -8.19 1.41
N LEU A 40 -4.07 -6.88 1.25
CA LEU A 40 -3.02 -6.09 0.63
C LEU A 40 -2.47 -5.14 1.70
N VAL A 41 -1.16 -5.10 1.93
CA VAL A 41 -0.55 -4.01 2.71
C VAL A 41 0.22 -3.12 1.76
N LEU A 42 -0.02 -1.81 1.87
CA LEU A 42 0.71 -0.80 1.14
C LEU A 42 1.69 -0.14 2.10
N ASP A 43 2.95 -0.09 1.73
CA ASP A 43 3.97 0.71 2.39
C ASP A 43 4.39 1.85 1.48
N PHE A 44 4.03 3.08 1.86
CA PHE A 44 4.48 4.28 1.17
C PHE A 44 5.82 4.72 1.77
N THR A 45 6.83 4.83 0.91
CA THR A 45 8.18 5.25 1.25
C THR A 45 8.54 6.54 0.51
N GLU A 46 9.77 7.02 0.67
CA GLU A 46 10.25 8.19 -0.10
C GLU A 46 10.45 7.87 -1.58
N VAL A 47 10.82 6.63 -1.89
CA VAL A 47 11.20 6.16 -3.22
C VAL A 47 10.06 5.53 -4.00
N GLY A 48 8.96 5.16 -3.34
CA GLY A 48 7.80 4.61 -4.02
C GLY A 48 6.79 3.94 -3.12
N LEU A 49 6.01 3.05 -3.71
CA LEU A 49 5.03 2.24 -3.04
C LEU A 49 5.44 0.77 -3.13
N ILE A 50 5.50 0.10 -1.99
CA ILE A 50 5.68 -1.35 -1.93
C ILE A 50 4.36 -1.97 -1.50
N THR A 51 3.94 -3.02 -2.20
CA THR A 51 2.68 -3.70 -1.95
C THR A 51 2.93 -5.15 -1.59
N PHE A 52 2.27 -5.62 -0.52
CA PHE A 52 2.34 -7.00 -0.03
C PHE A 52 0.98 -7.66 -0.15
N SER A 53 0.86 -8.68 -1.00
CA SER A 53 -0.36 -9.48 -1.15
C SER A 53 -0.27 -10.76 -0.33
N PHE A 54 -1.21 -10.96 0.60
CA PHE A 54 -1.32 -12.15 1.44
C PHE A 54 -2.55 -12.98 1.03
N SER A 55 -2.34 -14.24 0.63
CA SER A 55 -3.44 -15.18 0.40
C SER A 55 -4.03 -15.69 1.72
N ILE A 56 -5.36 -15.59 1.88
CA ILE A 56 -6.07 -16.12 3.06
C ILE A 56 -6.29 -17.65 2.94
N VAL A 57 -6.18 -18.21 1.73
CA VAL A 57 -6.54 -19.61 1.43
C VAL A 57 -5.31 -20.33 0.87
N GLY A 58 -4.55 -20.99 1.75
CA GLY A 58 -3.48 -21.93 1.39
C GLY A 58 -2.10 -21.30 1.23
N LYS A 59 -1.16 -21.77 2.07
CA LYS A 59 0.31 -21.61 2.01
C LYS A 59 0.84 -20.29 1.42
N SER A 60 1.03 -19.32 2.32
CA SER A 60 2.28 -18.57 2.53
C SER A 60 3.00 -17.88 1.36
N GLU A 61 2.42 -17.68 0.19
CA GLU A 61 3.05 -16.83 -0.83
C GLU A 61 2.65 -15.38 -0.60
N THR A 62 3.52 -14.65 0.11
CA THR A 62 3.51 -13.18 0.12
C THR A 62 4.13 -12.72 -1.19
N GLN A 63 3.38 -12.00 -2.02
CA GLN A 63 3.93 -11.37 -3.21
C GLN A 63 4.22 -9.90 -2.90
N MET A 64 5.46 -9.49 -3.14
CA MET A 64 5.92 -8.11 -3.01
C MET A 64 6.06 -7.48 -4.38
N PHE A 65 5.44 -6.31 -4.58
CA PHE A 65 5.61 -5.51 -5.80
C PHE A 65 6.04 -4.10 -5.44
N PHE A 66 6.98 -3.55 -6.20
CA PHE A 66 7.45 -2.18 -6.06
C PHE A 66 6.95 -1.33 -7.23
N LEU A 67 6.39 -0.16 -6.91
CA LEU A 67 6.00 0.87 -7.84
C LEU A 67 6.78 2.16 -7.53
N PRO A 68 7.71 2.59 -8.41
CA PRO A 68 8.50 3.79 -8.18
C PRO A 68 7.64 5.05 -8.04
N LYS A 69 8.05 5.98 -7.17
CA LYS A 69 7.30 7.21 -6.90
C LYS A 69 7.06 8.04 -8.16
N GLU A 70 8.01 8.05 -9.09
CA GLU A 70 7.95 8.83 -10.34
C GLU A 70 6.82 8.34 -11.25
N LYS A 71 6.47 7.06 -11.16
CA LYS A 71 5.38 6.43 -11.90
C LYS A 71 4.02 6.68 -11.26
N ILE A 72 3.96 7.11 -10.00
CA ILE A 72 2.71 7.37 -9.29
C ILE A 72 2.24 8.80 -9.56
N ARG A 73 1.09 8.93 -10.23
CA ARG A 73 0.49 10.24 -10.57
C ARG A 73 -0.44 10.76 -9.50
N ALA A 74 -1.23 9.88 -8.89
CA ALA A 74 -2.15 10.27 -7.83
C ALA A 74 -2.53 9.09 -6.93
N ILE A 75 -2.67 9.36 -5.63
CA ILE A 75 -3.29 8.46 -4.66
C ILE A 75 -4.31 9.24 -3.87
N ARG A 76 -5.52 8.71 -3.76
CA ARG A 76 -6.64 9.37 -3.08
C ARG A 76 -7.43 8.38 -2.24
N LEU A 77 -7.79 8.79 -1.04
CA LEU A 77 -8.65 8.03 -0.17
C LEU A 77 -9.93 8.81 0.15
N ASP A 78 -11.06 8.33 -0.34
CA ASP A 78 -12.37 8.95 -0.09
C ASP A 78 -13.09 8.27 1.07
N LYS A 79 -13.69 9.09 1.94
CA LYS A 79 -14.54 8.60 3.04
C LYS A 79 -15.87 8.08 2.48
N LYS A 80 -16.20 6.81 2.79
CA LYS A 80 -17.56 6.27 2.65
C LYS A 80 -18.06 5.81 4.02
N ARG A 81 -19.37 5.55 4.11
CA ARG A 81 -20.04 5.20 5.37
C ARG A 81 -19.46 3.94 6.01
N PHE A 82 -19.31 2.87 5.23
CA PHE A 82 -18.90 1.54 5.72
C PHE A 82 -17.45 1.17 5.38
N VAL A 83 -16.95 1.63 4.24
CA VAL A 83 -15.59 1.40 3.75
C VAL A 83 -14.94 2.73 3.38
N HIS A 84 -13.70 2.72 2.93
CA HIS A 84 -13.15 3.83 2.14
C HIS A 84 -12.97 3.39 0.69
N LYS A 85 -12.89 4.37 -0.20
CA LYS A 85 -12.53 4.14 -1.60
C LYS A 85 -11.10 4.65 -1.80
N LEU A 86 -10.18 3.75 -2.11
CA LEU A 86 -8.83 4.08 -2.53
C LEU A 86 -8.82 4.14 -4.05
N SER A 87 -8.35 5.25 -4.61
CA SER A 87 -8.10 5.42 -6.05
C SER A 87 -6.62 5.71 -6.26
N MET A 88 -6.00 5.00 -7.20
CA MET A 88 -4.61 5.16 -7.59
C MET A 88 -4.51 5.36 -9.09
N GLU A 89 -3.65 6.28 -9.51
CA GLU A 89 -3.29 6.51 -10.90
C GLU A 89 -1.77 6.38 -11.03
N ALA A 90 -1.32 5.53 -11.95
CA ALA A 90 0.10 5.29 -12.19
C ALA A 90 0.37 5.08 -13.68
N GLU A 91 1.59 5.35 -14.11
CA GLU A 91 2.06 5.12 -15.47
C GLU A 91 2.56 3.68 -15.63
N ASN A 92 2.11 2.98 -16.66
CA ASN A 92 2.56 1.62 -16.98
C ASN A 92 3.87 1.63 -17.80
N GLU A 93 4.28 0.46 -18.29
CA GLU A 93 5.52 0.31 -19.08
C GLU A 93 5.44 1.00 -20.45
N GLU A 94 4.23 1.13 -21.02
CA GLU A 94 3.98 1.75 -22.32
C GLU A 94 3.87 3.29 -22.22
N GLY A 95 3.88 3.84 -21.00
CA GLY A 95 3.73 5.28 -20.75
C GLY A 95 2.27 5.72 -20.58
N ASP A 96 1.33 4.78 -20.61
CA ASP A 96 -0.10 5.06 -20.42
C ASP A 96 -0.47 5.15 -18.94
N VAL A 97 -1.44 6.01 -18.63
CA VAL A 97 -1.95 6.16 -17.26
C VAL A 97 -3.02 5.12 -16.98
N GLU A 98 -2.70 4.18 -16.10
CA GLU A 98 -3.63 3.22 -15.56
C GLU A 98 -4.27 3.72 -14.27
N ARG A 99 -5.55 3.35 -14.08
CA ARG A 99 -6.33 3.71 -12.89
C ARG A 99 -6.84 2.47 -12.20
N ALA A 100 -6.57 2.39 -10.91
CA ALA A 100 -7.04 1.32 -10.05
C ALA A 100 -7.93 1.89 -8.94
N GLU A 101 -9.05 1.22 -8.68
CA GLU A 101 -9.97 1.58 -7.61
C GLU A 101 -10.25 0.39 -6.71
N TYR A 102 -10.14 0.62 -5.41
CA TYR A 102 -10.32 -0.41 -4.39
C TYR A 102 -11.28 0.09 -3.30
N PHE A 103 -12.20 -0.79 -2.90
CA PHE A 103 -12.98 -0.60 -1.68
C PHE A 103 -12.25 -1.26 -0.53
N VAL A 104 -11.81 -0.46 0.43
CA VAL A 104 -10.96 -0.92 1.53
C VAL A 104 -11.70 -0.81 2.86
N SER A 105 -11.69 -1.90 3.63
CA SER A 105 -12.25 -1.93 4.99
C SER A 105 -11.50 -0.98 5.91
N LYS A 106 -12.20 -0.34 6.87
CA LYS A 106 -11.61 0.55 7.89
C LYS A 106 -10.64 -0.14 8.86
N ARG A 107 -10.60 -1.46 8.83
CA ARG A 107 -9.71 -2.34 9.61
C ARG A 107 -9.35 -3.57 8.78
N VAL A 108 -8.15 -4.11 8.99
CA VAL A 108 -7.66 -5.30 8.27
C VAL A 108 -6.88 -6.16 9.26
N PHE A 109 -7.10 -7.48 9.26
CA PHE A 109 -6.52 -8.40 10.24
C PHE A 109 -6.70 -7.95 11.70
N GLY A 110 -7.86 -7.35 12.02
CA GLY A 110 -8.13 -6.79 13.34
C GLY A 110 -7.32 -5.54 13.71
N ARG A 111 -6.44 -5.07 12.82
CA ARG A 111 -5.61 -3.87 13.02
C ARG A 111 -6.31 -2.63 12.45
N PRO A 112 -6.31 -1.51 13.19
CA PRO A 112 -6.65 -0.22 12.60
C PRO A 112 -5.56 0.21 11.63
N TRP A 113 -5.93 1.10 10.74
CA TRP A 113 -5.00 1.80 9.86
C TRP A 113 -4.04 2.71 10.61
N HIS A 114 -2.86 2.94 10.05
CA HIS A 114 -1.90 3.89 10.60
C HIS A 114 -2.45 5.31 10.46
N THR A 115 -2.67 5.99 11.60
CA THR A 115 -3.41 7.25 11.64
C THR A 115 -2.77 8.35 10.79
N GLU A 116 -1.44 8.48 10.84
CA GLU A 116 -0.69 9.46 10.05
C GLU A 116 -0.86 9.21 8.55
N THR A 117 -0.74 7.95 8.12
CA THR A 117 -0.94 7.55 6.72
C THR A 117 -2.33 7.96 6.23
N LEU A 118 -3.36 7.75 7.05
CA LEU A 118 -4.72 8.16 6.69
C LEU A 118 -4.87 9.67 6.55
N GLN A 119 -4.31 10.44 7.48
CA GLN A 119 -4.37 11.89 7.41
C GLN A 119 -3.73 12.38 6.11
N LEU A 120 -2.53 11.90 5.79
CA LEU A 120 -1.83 12.24 4.56
C LEU A 120 -2.60 11.82 3.30
N LEU A 121 -3.24 10.65 3.31
CA LEU A 121 -4.06 10.19 2.19
C LEU A 121 -5.35 11.03 2.01
N PHE A 122 -5.99 11.45 3.10
CA PHE A 122 -7.14 12.37 3.03
C PHE A 122 -6.75 13.77 2.56
N GLU A 123 -5.56 14.23 2.95
CA GLU A 123 -4.98 15.51 2.52
C GLU A 123 -4.34 15.44 1.12
N LYS A 124 -4.22 14.23 0.55
CA LYS A 124 -3.59 13.98 -0.76
C LYS A 124 -2.11 14.38 -0.80
N ARG A 125 -1.39 14.12 0.29
CA ARG A 125 0.02 14.52 0.54
C ARG A 125 0.93 13.34 0.87
N ILE A 126 0.61 12.14 0.40
CA ILE A 126 1.29 10.91 0.85
C ILE A 126 2.78 10.85 0.49
N PHE A 127 3.22 11.58 -0.54
CA PHE A 127 4.62 11.70 -0.97
C PHE A 127 5.16 13.14 -0.97
N SER A 128 4.39 14.06 -0.37
CA SER A 128 4.76 15.46 -0.17
C SER A 128 5.45 15.63 1.17
#